data_AF-A0A7X6FQ88-F1
#
_entry.id   AF-A0A7X6FQ88-F1
#
_cell.length_a   1.000
_cell.length_b   1.000
_cell.length_c   1.000
_cell.angle_alpha   90.00
_cell.angle_beta   90.00
_cell.angle_gamma   90.00
#
_symmetry.space_group_name_H-M   'P 1'
#
loop_
_entity.id
_entity.type
_entity.pdbx_description
1 polymer ?
#
loop_
_entity_poly.entity_id
_entity_poly.type
_entity_poly.pdbx_seq_one_letter_code
_entity_poly.pdbx_strand_id
1 'polypeptide(L)'
;MSERNHPSPVRFLLIPVLGDIKEERFTVARATVVPRAKLLEHVRTFFDEPIERVNVLYGHEYRDMFVGETSSINGRHIRNVRATDIYRNNALSNGWEASESNLPYICGPAVLFPDYQVWK
;
A
#
# COMPACT_ATOMS: atom_id res chain seq x y z
N MET A 1 -15.95 13.20 -10.60
CA MET A 1 -15.01 12.07 -10.49
C MET A 1 -15.84 10.80 -10.37
N SER A 2 -15.74 9.87 -11.32
CA SER A 2 -16.52 8.62 -11.28
C SER A 2 -16.13 7.78 -10.06
N GLU A 3 -17.11 7.32 -9.28
CA GLU A 3 -16.88 6.31 -8.25
C GLU A 3 -16.39 5.04 -8.93
N ARG A 4 -15.12 4.69 -8.73
CA ARG A 4 -14.57 3.44 -9.25
C ARG A 4 -14.99 2.28 -8.37
N ASN A 5 -15.35 1.21 -9.05
CA ASN A 5 -15.89 -0.02 -8.50
C ASN A 5 -14.90 -1.15 -8.80
N HIS A 6 -14.52 -1.91 -7.77
CA HIS A 6 -13.58 -3.03 -7.89
C HIS A 6 -14.32 -4.36 -7.75
N PRO A 7 -13.98 -5.42 -8.51
CA PRO A 7 -14.64 -6.71 -8.34
C PRO A 7 -14.47 -7.24 -6.91
N SER A 8 -15.54 -7.80 -6.36
CA SER A 8 -15.56 -8.41 -5.04
C SER A 8 -15.18 -9.90 -5.14
N PRO A 9 -14.29 -10.45 -4.29
CA PRO A 9 -13.50 -9.77 -3.25
C PRO A 9 -12.31 -8.98 -3.82
N VAL A 10 -11.98 -7.86 -3.17
CA VAL A 10 -10.72 -7.15 -3.42
C VAL A 10 -9.63 -7.73 -2.53
N ARG A 11 -8.58 -8.27 -3.13
CA ARG A 11 -7.39 -8.78 -2.43
C ARG A 11 -6.38 -7.66 -2.21
N PHE A 12 -5.77 -7.62 -1.03
CA PHE A 12 -4.61 -6.76 -0.74
C PHE A 12 -3.65 -7.44 0.23
N LEU A 13 -2.41 -6.95 0.27
CA LEU A 13 -1.37 -7.40 1.17
C LEU A 13 -1.15 -6.34 2.24
N LEU A 14 -1.41 -6.70 3.50
CA LEU A 14 -1.03 -5.91 4.65
C LEU A 14 0.43 -6.22 5.01
N ILE A 15 1.27 -5.20 4.92
CA ILE A 15 2.69 -5.26 5.20
C ILE A 15 2.90 -4.51 6.53
N PRO A 16 2.81 -5.19 7.68
CA PRO A 16 3.03 -4.53 8.95
C PRO A 16 4.49 -4.08 9.08
N VAL A 17 4.73 -3.10 9.94
CA VAL A 17 6.09 -2.63 10.24
C VAL A 17 6.97 -3.77 10.78
N LEU A 18 6.39 -4.62 11.64
CA LEU A 18 7.01 -5.80 12.22
C LEU A 18 6.08 -7.02 12.07
N GLY A 19 6.66 -8.21 11.90
CA GLY A 19 5.93 -9.45 11.66
C GLY A 19 5.79 -9.78 10.17
N ASP A 20 4.95 -10.74 9.83
CA ASP A 20 4.83 -11.24 8.45
C ASP A 20 3.78 -10.48 7.64
N ILE A 21 3.98 -10.49 6.31
CA ILE A 21 2.96 -9.99 5.37
C ILE A 21 1.71 -10.85 5.52
N LYS A 22 0.56 -10.20 5.63
CA LYS A 22 -0.74 -10.86 5.70
C LYS A 22 -1.51 -10.58 4.43
N GLU A 23 -2.13 -11.63 3.89
CA GLU A 23 -3.10 -11.46 2.81
C GLU A 23 -4.48 -11.20 3.42
N GLU A 24 -5.14 -10.17 2.93
CA GLU A 24 -6.48 -9.77 3.35
C GLU A 24 -7.40 -9.71 2.13
N ARG A 25 -8.70 -9.90 2.38
CA ARG A 25 -9.74 -9.81 1.36
C ARG A 25 -10.91 -9.01 1.88
N PHE A 26 -11.33 -8.01 1.12
CA PHE A 26 -12.47 -7.18 1.47
C PHE A 26 -13.62 -7.37 0.49
N THR A 27 -14.82 -7.55 1.05
CA THR A 27 -16.09 -7.73 0.34
C THR A 27 -17.13 -6.81 0.94
N VAL A 28 -18.00 -6.24 0.12
CA VAL A 28 -19.25 -5.63 0.59
C VAL A 28 -20.37 -6.66 0.42
N ALA A 29 -21.15 -6.90 1.47
CA ALA A 29 -22.16 -7.95 1.49
C ALA A 29 -23.13 -7.83 0.29
N ARG A 30 -23.31 -8.94 -0.44
CA ARG A 30 -24.16 -9.05 -1.63
C ARG A 30 -23.78 -8.12 -2.79
N ALA A 31 -22.60 -7.49 -2.74
CA ALA A 31 -22.10 -6.65 -3.82
C ALA A 31 -21.12 -7.42 -4.70
N THR A 32 -21.35 -7.38 -6.02
CA THR A 32 -20.40 -7.87 -7.03
C THR A 32 -19.24 -6.90 -7.23
N VAL A 33 -19.41 -5.65 -6.77
CA VAL A 33 -18.41 -4.60 -6.81
C VAL A 33 -18.26 -3.90 -5.46
N VAL A 34 -17.04 -3.54 -5.12
CA VAL A 34 -16.67 -2.76 -3.95
C VAL A 34 -16.42 -1.31 -4.37
N PRO A 35 -17.20 -0.34 -3.85
CA PRO A 35 -16.93 1.06 -4.08
C PRO A 35 -15.57 1.47 -3.50
N ARG A 36 -14.78 2.25 -4.25
CA ARG A 36 -13.48 2.76 -3.80
C ARG A 36 -13.56 3.43 -2.42
N ALA A 37 -14.61 4.20 -2.15
CA ALA A 37 -14.78 4.86 -0.86
C ALA A 37 -14.85 3.87 0.31
N LYS A 38 -15.59 2.76 0.14
CA LYS A 38 -15.68 1.69 1.14
C LYS A 38 -14.39 0.89 1.28
N LEU A 39 -13.70 0.64 0.17
CA LEU A 39 -12.38 0.03 0.22
C LEU A 39 -11.40 0.91 1.01
N LEU A 40 -11.36 2.22 0.75
CA LEU A 40 -10.46 3.14 1.44
C LEU A 40 -10.85 3.34 2.91
N GLU A 41 -12.15 3.34 3.24
CA GLU A 41 -12.64 3.33 4.63
C GLU A 41 -12.09 2.09 5.37
N HIS A 42 -12.15 0.91 4.74
CA HIS A 42 -11.59 -0.31 5.32
C HIS A 42 -10.06 -0.28 5.40
N VAL A 43 -9.35 0.14 4.34
CA VAL A 43 -7.87 0.25 4.35
C VAL A 43 -7.40 1.14 5.50
N ARG A 44 -8.08 2.27 5.74
CA ARG A 44 -7.73 3.18 6.84
C ARG A 44 -7.80 2.54 8.22
N THR A 45 -8.53 1.44 8.42
CA THR A 45 -8.57 0.78 9.75
C THR A 45 -7.25 0.09 10.12
N PHE A 46 -6.32 -0.07 9.16
CA PHE A 46 -4.99 -0.63 9.41
C PHE A 46 -3.94 0.41 9.79
N PHE A 47 -4.31 1.68 9.84
CA PHE A 47 -3.41 2.80 10.11
C PHE A 47 -3.97 3.62 11.27
N ASP A 48 -3.11 4.01 12.19
CA ASP A 48 -3.40 4.95 13.28
C ASP A 48 -3.01 6.40 12.90
N GLU A 49 -2.70 6.61 11.62
CA GLU A 49 -2.11 7.82 11.06
C GLU A 49 -2.70 8.15 9.68
N PRO A 50 -2.53 9.39 9.17
CA PRO A 50 -2.82 9.70 7.78
C PRO A 50 -2.09 8.75 6.83
N ILE A 51 -2.77 8.37 5.76
CA ILE A 51 -2.21 7.48 4.73
C ILE A 51 -1.86 8.26 3.47
N GLU A 52 -0.69 7.98 2.91
CA GLU A 52 -0.29 8.44 1.58
C GLU A 52 -0.49 7.30 0.57
N ARG A 53 -0.83 7.66 -0.67
CA ARG A 53 -0.85 6.72 -1.79
C ARG A 53 0.41 6.91 -2.64
N VAL A 54 1.18 5.85 -2.80
CA VAL A 54 2.36 5.80 -3.67
C VAL A 54 2.17 4.82 -4.83
N ASN A 55 2.74 5.17 -5.99
CA ASN A 55 2.82 4.24 -7.13
C ASN A 55 4.04 3.34 -6.94
N VAL A 56 3.86 2.03 -7.10
CA VAL A 56 4.94 1.04 -7.00
C VAL A 56 4.94 0.09 -8.19
N LEU A 57 6.06 -0.60 -8.41
CA LEU A 57 6.19 -1.66 -9.40
C LEU A 57 6.16 -3.01 -8.67
N TYR A 58 5.10 -3.78 -8.88
CA TYR A 58 4.91 -5.08 -8.25
C TYR A 58 4.50 -6.12 -9.29
N GLY A 59 5.24 -7.23 -9.39
CA GLY A 59 5.02 -8.24 -10.42
C GLY A 59 5.13 -7.70 -11.85
N HIS A 60 6.06 -6.74 -12.07
CA HIS A 60 6.26 -6.02 -13.35
C HIS A 60 5.11 -5.10 -13.79
N GLU A 61 4.08 -4.90 -12.96
CA GLU A 61 3.01 -3.95 -13.25
C GLU A 61 2.95 -2.82 -12.22
N TYR A 62 2.49 -1.64 -12.67
CA TYR A 62 2.23 -0.54 -11.76
C TYR A 62 1.03 -0.85 -10.87
N ARG A 63 1.23 -0.68 -9.56
CA ARG A 63 0.23 -0.91 -8.52
C ARG A 63 0.16 0.25 -7.54
N ASP A 64 -0.95 0.32 -6.83
CA ASP A 64 -1.13 1.25 -5.72
C ASP A 64 -0.69 0.59 -4.41
N MET A 65 0.10 1.33 -3.64
CA MET A 65 0.41 1.00 -2.26
C MET A 65 0.05 2.21 -1.38
N PHE A 66 -0.64 1.96 -0.27
CA PHE A 66 -0.92 2.96 0.75
C PHE A 66 0.05 2.78 1.89
N VAL A 67 0.61 3.87 2.41
CA VAL A 67 1.67 3.84 3.42
C VAL A 67 1.33 4.79 4.56
N GLY A 68 1.69 4.38 5.77
CA GLY A 68 1.81 5.27 6.92
C GLY A 68 3.20 5.92 6.96
N GLU A 69 3.32 7.10 7.57
CA GLU A 69 4.53 7.93 7.50
C GLU A 69 5.30 8.06 8.83
N THR A 70 4.67 7.77 9.97
CA THR A 70 5.13 8.19 11.30
C THR A 70 5.18 7.09 12.36
N SER A 71 5.06 5.81 11.97
CA SER A 71 5.13 4.71 12.94
C SER A 71 6.44 4.72 13.72
N SER A 72 6.33 4.73 15.05
CA SER A 72 7.47 4.77 15.97
C SER A 72 7.25 3.87 17.19
N ILE A 73 8.34 3.29 17.71
CA ILE A 73 8.35 2.63 19.02
C ILE A 73 9.38 3.35 19.88
N ASN A 74 8.98 3.76 21.09
CA ASN A 74 9.81 4.51 22.02
C ASN A 74 10.45 5.77 21.38
N GLY A 75 9.68 6.49 20.55
CA GLY A 75 10.11 7.72 19.89
C GLY A 75 11.10 7.52 18.73
N ARG A 76 11.38 6.27 18.33
CA ARG A 76 12.21 5.97 17.15
C ARG A 76 11.34 5.48 16.01
N HIS A 77 11.47 6.11 14.84
CA HIS A 77 10.79 5.65 13.63
C HIS A 77 11.24 4.23 13.29
N ILE A 78 10.29 3.35 13.06
CA ILE A 78 10.60 1.99 12.64
C ILE A 78 10.36 1.89 11.15
N ARG A 79 11.40 1.47 10.45
CA ARG A 79 11.37 1.28 9.01
C ARG A 79 10.64 -0.01 8.68
N ASN A 80 9.66 0.10 7.80
CA ASN A 80 9.07 -1.04 7.13
C ASN A 80 9.97 -1.41 5.93
N VAL A 81 10.92 -2.31 6.17
CA VAL A 81 11.92 -2.71 5.17
C VAL A 81 11.24 -3.23 3.90
N ARG A 82 10.24 -4.11 4.04
CA ARG A 82 9.56 -4.71 2.88
C ARG A 82 8.78 -3.69 2.04
N ALA A 83 8.04 -2.78 2.69
CA ALA A 83 7.35 -1.72 1.96
C ALA A 83 8.34 -0.75 1.30
N THR A 84 9.46 -0.45 1.97
CA THR A 84 10.54 0.38 1.41
C THR A 84 11.14 -0.26 0.17
N ASP A 85 11.44 -1.56 0.20
CA ASP A 85 12.04 -2.27 -0.93
C ASP A 85 11.10 -2.24 -2.15
N ILE A 86 9.81 -2.50 -1.94
CA ILE A 86 8.78 -2.42 -2.99
C ILE A 86 8.69 -1.00 -3.58
N TYR A 87 8.68 0.02 -2.71
CA TYR A 87 8.65 1.42 -3.12
C TYR A 87 9.88 1.81 -3.94
N ARG A 88 11.07 1.48 -3.45
CA ARG A 88 12.34 1.85 -4.10
C ARG A 88 12.55 1.12 -5.42
N ASN A 89 12.14 -0.14 -5.50
CA ASN A 89 12.25 -0.92 -6.74
C ASN A 89 11.57 -0.22 -7.93
N ASN A 90 10.48 0.52 -7.69
CA ASN A 90 9.83 1.30 -8.73
C ASN A 90 10.74 2.40 -9.32
N ALA A 91 11.33 3.22 -8.45
CA ALA A 91 12.19 4.33 -8.89
C ALA A 91 13.45 3.83 -9.59
N LEU A 92 14.08 2.77 -9.06
CA LEU A 92 15.27 2.16 -9.65
C LEU A 92 14.98 1.53 -11.01
N SER A 93 13.90 0.75 -11.11
CA SER A 93 13.54 0.04 -12.36
C SER A 93 13.23 0.99 -13.51
N ASN A 94 12.76 2.20 -13.21
CA ASN A 94 12.51 3.24 -14.21
C ASN A 94 13.70 4.19 -14.43
N GLY A 95 14.83 3.97 -13.74
CA GLY A 95 16.01 4.81 -13.84
C GLY A 95 15.81 6.24 -13.33
N TRP A 96 14.80 6.46 -12.47
CA TRP A 96 14.53 7.79 -11.89
C TRP A 96 15.54 8.16 -10.81
N GLU A 97 16.15 7.15 -10.18
CA GLU A 97 17.20 7.33 -9.19
C GLU A 97 18.36 6.38 -9.44
N ALA A 98 19.58 6.86 -9.15
CA ALA A 98 20.81 6.11 -9.36
C ALA A 98 21.15 5.17 -8.19
N SER A 99 20.58 5.40 -7.00
CA SER A 99 20.89 4.64 -5.78
C SER A 99 19.72 4.60 -4.82
N GLU A 100 19.53 3.46 -4.17
CA GLU A 100 18.55 3.26 -3.10
C GLU A 100 18.75 4.22 -1.92
N SER A 101 20.00 4.61 -1.63
CA SER A 101 20.32 5.48 -0.49
C SER A 101 19.69 6.86 -0.58
N ASN A 102 19.34 7.30 -1.79
CA ASN A 102 18.75 8.62 -2.04
C ASN A 102 17.23 8.62 -1.88
N LEU A 103 16.61 7.44 -1.85
CA LEU A 103 15.17 7.29 -1.76
C LEU A 103 14.71 7.26 -0.29
N PRO A 104 13.54 7.81 0.04
CA PRO A 104 13.01 7.77 1.40
C PRO A 104 12.72 6.33 1.87
N TYR A 105 12.57 6.19 3.18
CA TYR A 105 12.11 4.96 3.82
C TYR A 105 10.63 5.08 4.14
N ILE A 106 9.91 3.98 4.06
CA ILE A 106 8.55 3.88 4.61
C ILE A 106 8.65 3.59 6.10
N CYS A 107 8.08 4.45 6.92
CA CYS A 107 8.04 4.32 8.38
C CYS A 107 6.59 4.14 8.84
N GLY A 108 6.01 2.99 8.50
CA GLY A 108 4.59 2.71 8.75
C GLY A 108 4.14 1.38 8.21
N PRO A 109 2.95 0.89 8.61
CA PRO A 109 2.32 -0.21 7.90
C PRO A 109 2.10 0.21 6.45
N ALA A 110 1.97 -0.77 5.56
CA ALA A 110 1.62 -0.52 4.18
C ALA A 110 0.55 -1.50 3.71
N VAL A 111 -0.29 -1.07 2.78
CA VAL A 111 -1.27 -1.90 2.11
C VAL A 111 -1.01 -1.84 0.61
N LEU A 112 -0.61 -2.97 0.04
CA LEU A 112 -0.35 -3.13 -1.39
C LEU A 112 -1.54 -3.82 -2.06
N PHE A 113 -1.97 -3.30 -3.22
CA PHE A 113 -2.96 -3.94 -4.08
C PHE A 113 -2.26 -4.70 -5.20
N PRO A 114 -2.03 -6.02 -5.07
CA PRO A 114 -1.22 -6.79 -6.02
C PRO A 114 -1.90 -7.00 -7.38
N ASP A 115 -3.24 -6.97 -7.40
CA ASP A 115 -4.03 -7.34 -8.58
C ASP A 115 -4.84 -6.16 -9.15
N TYR A 116 -4.78 -4.98 -8.51
CA TYR A 116 -5.63 -3.83 -8.85
C TYR A 116 -4.89 -2.49 -8.73
N GLN A 117 -5.27 -1.52 -9.58
CA GLN A 117 -5.01 -0.10 -9.33
C GLN A 117 -6.29 0.55 -8.81
N VAL A 118 -6.27 1.01 -7.57
CA VAL A 118 -7.36 1.72 -6.91
C VAL A 118 -7.59 3.11 -7.55
N TRP A 119 -6.52 3.73 -8.02
CA TRP A 119 -6.52 5.12 -8.53
C TRP A 119 -6.51 5.28 -10.05
N LYS A 120 -6.59 4.21 -10.85
CA LYS A 120 -6.57 4.29 -12.33
C LYS A 120 -7.89 4.67 -12.94
#